data_AF-A0A6B3D429-F1
#
_entry.id   AF-A0A6B3D429-F1
#
_cell.length_a   1.000
_cell.length_b   1.000
_cell.length_c   1.000
_cell.angle_alpha   90.00
_cell.angle_beta   90.00
_cell.angle_gamma   90.00
#
_symmetry.space_group_name_H-M   'P 1'
#
loop_
_entity.id
_entity.type
_entity.pdbx_description
1 polymer ?
#
loop_
_entity_poly.entity_id
_entity_poly.type
_entity_poly.pdbx_seq_one_letter_code
_entity_poly.pdbx_strand_id
1 'polypeptide(L)'
;APAPPTAPRATRPLLLGTYTSEAGGGTGIGTAAYDTATGAITPGPVITGVDNPSYLALHPSGSTVYAVAEQEAGAVTAVGLAPDGTYEVLGSRSTGGSGTTHLSVHPSGRWLLSADYGSGSVAVHPIAEDGSLGERTDLVTHSSPPPGPGQGGPHAHQIVTDPDGGHVLAVDLGTDTVYTYALDESAGTLAEVSRAALAPGSGPRHLAFHPGGRFAYLACELDNTLVVCAYDPATGALTPGPGQSTGTGSGTSYPAQPVVTGDGAYVYLANRGPNSLTRYTVEDDGATLRLLDTVPVGGDWPRQLALSPDSSLLFAANQRSSTVTVFGVGPDGSLTAVGDPFPAPVAVCVLPLP
;
A
#
# COMPACT_ATOMS: atom_id res chain seq x y z
N ALA A 1 19.09 43.92 -7.47
CA ALA A 1 19.11 43.26 -6.16
C ALA A 1 19.60 41.83 -6.37
N PRO A 2 20.49 41.27 -5.53
CA PRO A 2 20.75 39.84 -5.57
C PRO A 2 19.44 39.12 -5.24
N ALA A 3 19.13 38.04 -5.97
CA ALA A 3 18.02 37.17 -5.59
C ALA A 3 18.21 36.71 -4.14
N PRO A 4 17.15 36.66 -3.32
CA PRO A 4 17.26 36.12 -1.97
C PRO A 4 17.83 34.70 -2.06
N PRO A 5 18.70 34.29 -1.11
CA PRO A 5 19.22 32.93 -1.11
C PRO A 5 18.05 31.96 -1.10
N THR A 6 17.97 31.11 -2.12
CA THR A 6 17.03 29.99 -2.14
C THR A 6 17.27 29.17 -0.87
N ALA A 7 16.25 29.04 -0.04
CA ALA A 7 16.28 28.10 1.09
C ALA A 7 16.82 26.74 0.58
N PRO A 8 17.66 26.05 1.35
CA PRO A 8 18.18 24.76 0.93
C PRO A 8 17.01 23.85 0.54
N ARG A 9 17.04 23.33 -0.70
CA ARG A 9 16.05 22.37 -1.19
C ARG A 9 16.09 21.16 -0.26
N ALA A 10 15.02 20.96 0.51
CA ALA A 10 14.89 19.74 1.29
C ALA A 10 14.66 18.60 0.31
N THR A 11 15.59 17.65 0.29
CA THR A 11 15.46 16.40 -0.45
C THR A 11 15.19 15.27 0.52
N ARG A 12 14.27 14.38 0.21
CA ARG A 12 13.95 13.21 1.02
C ARG A 12 14.20 11.92 0.24
N PRO A 13 14.59 10.82 0.91
CA PRO A 13 14.75 9.54 0.24
C PRO A 13 13.42 8.99 -0.28
N LEU A 14 13.49 8.22 -1.35
CA LEU A 14 12.39 7.51 -2.00
C LEU A 14 12.85 6.08 -2.29
N LEU A 15 12.05 5.09 -1.93
CA LEU A 15 12.28 3.70 -2.29
C LEU A 15 11.24 3.24 -3.32
N LEU A 16 11.67 2.42 -4.27
CA LEU A 16 10.88 1.93 -5.38
C LEU A 16 10.87 0.40 -5.37
N GLY A 17 9.72 -0.17 -5.06
CA GLY A 17 9.49 -1.60 -5.20
C GLY A 17 9.21 -1.97 -6.67
N THR A 18 9.79 -3.07 -7.13
CA THR A 18 9.77 -3.48 -8.54
C THR A 18 9.45 -4.96 -8.69
N TYR A 19 8.91 -5.37 -9.84
CA TYR A 19 9.03 -6.76 -10.26
C TYR A 19 10.40 -6.97 -10.93
N THR A 20 11.16 -7.95 -10.44
CA THR A 20 12.45 -8.34 -11.01
C THR A 20 12.32 -9.51 -11.99
N SER A 21 11.20 -10.24 -11.93
CA SER A 21 10.87 -11.35 -12.83
C SER A 21 10.20 -10.92 -14.13
N GLU A 22 9.65 -9.69 -14.21
CA GLU A 22 9.01 -9.19 -15.42
C GLU A 22 10.04 -8.71 -16.46
N ALA A 23 9.70 -8.83 -17.74
CA ALA A 23 10.55 -8.35 -18.83
C ALA A 23 10.72 -6.82 -18.74
N GLY A 24 11.97 -6.35 -18.66
CA GLY A 24 12.27 -4.93 -18.41
C GLY A 24 12.12 -4.49 -16.96
N GLY A 25 11.98 -5.44 -16.03
CA GLY A 25 11.89 -5.23 -14.60
C GLY A 25 13.15 -4.66 -13.95
N GLY A 26 13.02 -4.31 -12.67
CA GLY A 26 14.13 -3.88 -11.83
C GLY A 26 15.07 -5.04 -11.47
N THR A 27 16.11 -4.73 -10.71
CA THR A 27 17.07 -5.73 -10.17
C THR A 27 17.07 -5.77 -8.64
N GLY A 28 16.02 -5.21 -8.02
CA GLY A 28 15.84 -5.11 -6.58
C GLY A 28 14.99 -3.90 -6.19
N ILE A 29 15.31 -3.28 -5.06
CA ILE A 29 14.65 -2.04 -4.60
C ILE A 29 15.39 -0.86 -5.22
N GLY A 30 14.72 -0.08 -6.08
CA GLY A 30 15.29 1.17 -6.58
C GLY A 30 15.37 2.20 -5.45
N THR A 31 16.49 2.93 -5.35
CA THR A 31 16.56 4.11 -4.47
C THR A 31 16.53 5.38 -5.31
N ALA A 32 15.98 6.44 -4.73
CA ALA A 32 15.94 7.77 -5.31
C ALA A 32 15.89 8.80 -4.18
N ALA A 33 15.95 10.07 -4.54
CA ALA A 33 15.57 11.18 -3.68
C ALA A 33 14.58 12.08 -4.41
N TYR A 34 13.60 12.65 -3.70
CA TYR A 34 12.69 13.65 -4.25
C TYR A 34 12.91 15.00 -3.57
N ASP A 35 12.86 16.06 -4.36
CA ASP A 35 12.82 17.43 -3.87
C ASP A 35 11.41 17.73 -3.35
N THR A 36 11.29 18.06 -2.05
CA THR A 36 9.97 18.18 -1.40
C THR A 36 9.16 19.37 -1.88
N ALA A 37 9.78 20.36 -2.52
CA ALA A 37 9.09 21.55 -3.02
C ALA A 37 8.65 21.38 -4.48
N THR A 38 9.47 20.70 -5.28
CA THR A 38 9.26 20.59 -6.73
C THR A 38 8.77 19.23 -7.17
N GLY A 39 8.88 18.19 -6.34
CA GLY A 39 8.56 16.79 -6.69
C GLY A 39 9.54 16.13 -7.65
N ALA A 40 10.62 16.81 -8.06
CA ALA A 40 11.62 16.25 -8.96
C ALA A 40 12.35 15.07 -8.30
N ILE A 41 12.37 13.92 -8.98
CA ILE A 41 13.05 12.70 -8.53
C ILE A 41 14.45 12.62 -9.14
N THR A 42 15.44 12.35 -8.30
CA THR A 42 16.82 12.05 -8.69
C THR A 42 17.11 10.58 -8.41
N PRO A 43 17.60 9.79 -9.39
CA PRO A 43 17.87 8.38 -9.21
C PRO A 43 19.05 8.16 -8.25
N GLY A 44 18.98 7.08 -7.48
CA GLY A 44 20.05 6.55 -6.64
C GLY A 44 20.48 5.14 -7.08
N PRO A 45 21.35 4.47 -6.31
CA PRO A 45 21.72 3.08 -6.54
C PRO A 45 20.52 2.13 -6.36
N VAL A 46 20.69 0.88 -6.80
CA VAL A 46 19.71 -0.20 -6.53
C VAL A 46 20.18 -1.03 -5.34
N ILE A 47 19.26 -1.37 -4.45
CA ILE A 47 19.47 -2.38 -3.41
C ILE A 47 19.22 -3.75 -4.05
N THR A 48 20.30 -4.47 -4.35
CA THR A 48 20.26 -5.79 -4.99
C THR A 48 20.13 -6.91 -3.96
N GLY A 49 19.82 -8.13 -4.40
CA GLY A 49 19.66 -9.28 -3.51
C GLY A 49 18.28 -9.36 -2.86
N VAL A 50 17.31 -8.64 -3.42
CA VAL A 50 15.90 -8.66 -3.02
C VAL A 50 15.07 -8.94 -4.28
N ASP A 51 14.49 -10.13 -4.39
CA ASP A 51 13.75 -10.56 -5.56
C ASP A 51 12.27 -10.19 -5.46
N ASN A 52 11.69 -9.64 -6.54
CA ASN A 52 10.31 -9.16 -6.61
C ASN A 52 9.85 -8.35 -5.38
N PRO A 53 10.55 -7.26 -5.00
CA PRO A 53 10.11 -6.36 -3.94
C PRO A 53 8.90 -5.52 -4.35
N SER A 54 7.75 -6.15 -4.56
CA SER A 54 6.57 -5.50 -5.15
C SER A 54 5.81 -4.60 -4.17
N TYR A 55 6.11 -4.68 -2.87
CA TYR A 55 5.58 -3.83 -1.81
C TYR A 55 6.61 -3.65 -0.69
N LEU A 56 6.64 -2.46 -0.11
CA LEU A 56 7.60 -2.05 0.92
C LEU A 56 6.88 -1.47 2.14
N ALA A 57 7.41 -1.71 3.34
CA ALA A 57 7.03 -0.95 4.54
C ALA A 57 8.26 -0.58 5.38
N LEU A 58 8.22 0.60 5.96
CA LEU A 58 9.28 1.12 6.83
C LEU A 58 8.98 0.74 8.29
N HIS A 59 10.01 0.29 9.01
CA HIS A 59 9.94 0.16 10.46
C HIS A 59 9.74 1.55 11.12
N PRO A 60 8.99 1.68 12.24
CA PRO A 60 8.78 2.96 12.91
C PRO A 60 10.06 3.73 13.30
N SER A 61 11.19 3.05 13.48
CA SER A 61 12.50 3.70 13.73
C SER A 61 13.10 4.40 12.50
N GLY A 62 12.61 4.09 11.30
CA GLY A 62 13.18 4.54 10.02
C GLY A 62 14.47 3.83 9.61
N SER A 63 14.99 2.90 10.40
CA SER A 63 16.29 2.25 10.16
C SER A 63 16.22 0.93 9.38
N THR A 64 15.02 0.43 9.10
CA THR A 64 14.83 -0.85 8.41
C THR A 64 13.63 -0.76 7.49
N VAL A 65 13.78 -1.20 6.25
CA VAL A 65 12.68 -1.42 5.31
C VAL A 65 12.47 -2.91 5.12
N TYR A 66 11.22 -3.32 5.08
CA TYR A 66 10.81 -4.67 4.76
C TYR A 66 10.22 -4.69 3.36
N ALA A 67 10.63 -5.68 2.58
CA ALA A 67 10.12 -5.91 1.24
C ALA A 67 9.45 -7.28 1.17
N VAL A 68 8.30 -7.37 0.50
CA VAL A 68 7.78 -8.67 0.07
C VAL A 68 8.75 -9.28 -0.95
N ALA A 69 8.75 -10.60 -1.07
CA ALA A 69 9.32 -11.29 -2.20
C ALA A 69 8.18 -12.03 -2.89
N GLU A 70 7.56 -11.38 -3.88
CA GLU A 70 6.36 -11.89 -4.53
C GLU A 70 6.72 -13.02 -5.51
N GLN A 71 6.73 -14.25 -4.99
CA GLN A 71 7.15 -15.46 -5.67
C GLN A 71 6.20 -16.62 -5.33
N GLU A 72 6.34 -17.76 -6.03
CA GLU A 72 5.55 -18.96 -5.74
C GLU A 72 5.72 -19.41 -4.28
N ALA A 73 6.97 -19.46 -3.78
CA ALA A 73 7.23 -19.58 -2.35
C ALA A 73 7.31 -18.17 -1.74
N GLY A 74 6.27 -17.76 -1.02
CA GLY A 74 6.18 -16.44 -0.42
C GLY A 74 7.27 -16.20 0.63
N ALA A 75 7.84 -14.99 0.62
CA ALA A 75 8.84 -14.56 1.58
C ALA A 75 8.79 -13.04 1.80
N VAL A 76 9.48 -12.62 2.86
CA VAL A 76 9.72 -11.22 3.23
C VAL A 76 11.20 -11.03 3.51
N THR A 77 11.75 -9.88 3.13
CA THR A 77 13.18 -9.56 3.25
C THR A 77 13.36 -8.29 4.07
N ALA A 78 14.25 -8.34 5.06
CA ALA A 78 14.62 -7.18 5.85
C ALA A 78 15.88 -6.52 5.29
N VAL A 79 15.85 -5.20 5.18
CA VAL A 79 16.97 -4.39 4.70
C VAL A 79 17.22 -3.26 5.69
N GLY A 80 18.38 -3.28 6.35
CA GLY A 80 18.85 -2.20 7.20
C GLY A 80 19.26 -0.99 6.36
N LEU A 81 18.87 0.19 6.81
CA LEU A 81 19.17 1.48 6.18
C LEU A 81 20.02 2.32 7.14
N ALA A 82 21.21 2.70 6.71
CA ALA A 82 22.07 3.59 7.46
C ALA A 82 21.78 5.06 7.12
N PRO A 83 22.00 6.01 8.05
CA PRO A 83 21.78 7.44 7.80
C PRO A 83 22.61 8.04 6.66
N ASP A 84 23.72 7.41 6.30
CA ASP A 84 24.59 7.82 5.18
C ASP A 84 24.11 7.29 3.82
N GLY A 85 22.98 6.58 3.79
CA GLY A 85 22.39 5.99 2.59
C GLY A 85 22.94 4.62 2.23
N THR A 86 23.88 4.06 3.02
CA THR A 86 24.29 2.65 2.87
C THR A 86 23.21 1.70 3.37
N TYR A 87 23.26 0.45 2.91
CA TYR A 87 22.27 -0.57 3.24
C TYR A 87 22.91 -1.93 3.51
N GLU A 88 22.19 -2.77 4.24
CA GLU A 88 22.54 -4.17 4.48
C GLU A 88 21.29 -5.04 4.32
N VAL A 89 21.37 -6.11 3.53
CA VAL A 89 20.31 -7.12 3.48
C VAL A 89 20.47 -8.03 4.69
N LEU A 90 19.57 -7.91 5.66
CA LEU A 90 19.59 -8.65 6.93
C LEU A 90 19.06 -10.10 6.78
N GLY A 91 18.54 -10.42 5.59
CA GLY A 91 18.07 -11.74 5.20
C GLY A 91 16.57 -11.81 5.00
N SER A 92 16.12 -12.97 4.54
CA SER A 92 14.72 -13.25 4.21
C SER A 92 14.14 -14.34 5.10
N ARG A 93 12.81 -14.33 5.24
CA ARG A 93 12.04 -15.40 5.90
C ARG A 93 10.85 -15.79 5.05
N SER A 94 10.56 -17.07 5.01
CA SER A 94 9.37 -17.58 4.32
C SER A 94 8.11 -17.19 5.10
N THR A 95 7.08 -16.76 4.37
CA THR A 95 5.74 -16.57 4.94
C THR A 95 5.00 -17.88 5.11
N GLY A 96 5.43 -18.95 4.43
CA GLY A 96 4.74 -20.24 4.39
C GLY A 96 3.53 -20.25 3.46
N GLY A 97 3.14 -19.10 2.91
CA GLY A 97 2.16 -18.96 1.83
C GLY A 97 2.82 -18.83 0.47
N SER A 98 2.03 -18.38 -0.51
CA SER A 98 2.47 -18.15 -1.90
C SER A 98 2.03 -16.77 -2.40
N GLY A 99 2.87 -16.14 -3.23
CA GLY A 99 2.58 -14.84 -3.82
C GLY A 99 2.39 -13.74 -2.77
N THR A 100 3.32 -13.60 -1.83
CA THR A 100 3.30 -12.51 -0.84
C THR A 100 3.28 -11.16 -1.54
N THR A 101 2.16 -10.44 -1.45
CA THR A 101 1.90 -9.24 -2.27
C THR A 101 1.83 -7.97 -1.44
N HIS A 102 1.68 -8.08 -0.12
CA HIS A 102 1.59 -6.94 0.79
C HIS A 102 2.17 -7.28 2.16
N LEU A 103 2.68 -6.25 2.85
CA LEU A 103 3.13 -6.35 4.24
C LEU A 103 2.89 -5.02 4.99
N SER A 104 2.86 -5.11 6.31
CA SER A 104 2.87 -3.94 7.21
C SER A 104 3.66 -4.23 8.49
N VAL A 105 4.20 -3.18 9.09
CA VAL A 105 4.88 -3.26 10.39
C VAL A 105 3.90 -2.79 11.45
N HIS A 106 3.71 -3.60 12.49
CA HIS A 106 2.89 -3.20 13.64
C HIS A 106 3.47 -1.95 14.33
N PRO A 107 2.67 -1.00 14.83
CA PRO A 107 3.17 0.24 15.44
C PRO A 107 4.14 0.04 16.61
N SER A 108 4.09 -1.10 17.30
CA SER A 108 5.08 -1.44 18.35
C SER A 108 6.49 -1.71 17.80
N GLY A 109 6.66 -1.87 16.49
CA GLY A 109 7.93 -2.18 15.82
C GLY A 109 8.40 -3.63 15.99
N ARG A 110 7.65 -4.46 16.72
CA ARG A 110 8.09 -5.82 17.07
C ARG A 110 7.57 -6.91 16.14
N TRP A 111 6.65 -6.57 15.24
CA TRP A 111 5.93 -7.55 14.43
C TRP A 111 5.80 -7.09 12.98
N LEU A 112 6.18 -7.96 12.05
CA LEU A 112 5.89 -7.83 10.64
C LEU A 112 4.71 -8.74 10.30
N LEU A 113 3.76 -8.19 9.55
CA LEU A 113 2.55 -8.86 9.09
C LEU A 113 2.60 -8.93 7.57
N SER A 114 2.28 -10.08 6.97
CA SER A 114 2.28 -10.24 5.50
C SER A 114 1.02 -10.91 4.98
N ALA A 115 0.60 -10.54 3.76
CA ALA A 115 -0.51 -11.15 3.05
C ALA A 115 -0.03 -11.90 1.81
N ASP A 116 -0.44 -13.15 1.69
CA ASP A 116 -0.09 -14.08 0.63
C ASP A 116 -1.26 -14.26 -0.33
N TYR A 117 -1.16 -13.66 -1.51
CA TYR A 117 -2.24 -13.64 -2.50
C TYR A 117 -2.52 -15.04 -3.05
N GLY A 118 -1.48 -15.79 -3.39
CA GLY A 118 -1.60 -17.08 -4.06
C GLY A 118 -2.22 -18.18 -3.18
N SER A 119 -1.99 -18.12 -1.87
CA SER A 119 -2.48 -19.11 -0.90
C SER A 119 -3.69 -18.64 -0.10
N GLY A 120 -4.03 -17.36 -0.15
CA GLY A 120 -5.12 -16.81 0.65
C GLY A 120 -4.80 -16.87 2.14
N SER A 121 -3.60 -16.45 2.53
CA SER A 121 -3.14 -16.52 3.92
C SER A 121 -2.50 -15.24 4.40
N VAL A 122 -2.40 -15.09 5.72
CA VAL A 122 -1.62 -14.03 6.37
C VAL A 122 -0.65 -14.64 7.39
N ALA A 123 0.53 -14.03 7.53
CA ALA A 123 1.60 -14.53 8.39
C ALA A 123 2.13 -13.45 9.34
N VAL A 124 2.75 -13.90 10.43
CA VAL A 124 3.37 -13.05 11.45
C VAL A 124 4.83 -13.45 11.66
N HIS A 125 5.73 -12.46 11.66
CA HIS A 125 7.14 -12.64 12.01
C HIS A 125 7.54 -11.65 13.11
N PRO A 126 8.29 -12.08 14.14
CA PRO A 126 8.89 -11.17 15.09
C PRO A 126 10.02 -10.39 14.43
N ILE A 127 10.17 -9.13 14.82
CA ILE A 127 11.26 -8.24 14.44
C ILE A 127 12.23 -8.18 15.61
N ALA A 128 13.50 -8.49 15.35
CA ALA A 128 14.59 -8.37 16.31
C ALA A 128 15.04 -6.91 16.49
N GLU A 129 15.82 -6.63 17.53
CA GLU A 129 16.30 -5.28 17.85
C GLU A 129 17.15 -4.65 16.72
N ASP A 130 17.86 -5.47 15.96
CA ASP A 130 18.64 -5.03 14.79
C ASP A 130 17.79 -4.86 13.51
N GLY A 131 16.48 -5.10 13.60
CA GLY A 131 15.54 -5.05 12.48
C GLY A 131 15.44 -6.34 11.67
N SER A 132 16.25 -7.36 11.94
CA SER A 132 16.16 -8.66 11.28
C SER A 132 14.87 -9.41 11.66
N LEU A 133 14.45 -10.33 10.80
CA LEU A 133 13.23 -11.13 11.03
C LEU A 133 13.58 -12.45 11.70
N GLY A 134 12.83 -12.80 12.75
CA GLY A 134 12.82 -14.14 13.33
C GLY A 134 11.95 -15.11 12.53
N GLU A 135 11.91 -16.37 12.98
CA GLU A 135 11.05 -17.39 12.37
C GLU A 135 9.56 -17.03 12.49
N ARG A 136 8.77 -17.43 11.50
CA ARG A 136 7.32 -17.21 11.47
C ARG A 136 6.67 -17.80 12.72
N THR A 137 5.90 -16.99 13.45
CA THR A 137 5.17 -17.41 14.65
C THR A 137 3.75 -17.87 14.35
N ASP A 138 3.15 -17.36 13.28
CA ASP A 138 1.78 -17.72 12.91
C ASP A 138 1.53 -17.67 11.39
N LEU A 139 0.57 -18.47 10.94
CA LEU A 139 0.07 -18.53 9.57
C LEU A 139 -1.43 -18.85 9.60
N VAL A 140 -2.25 -17.88 9.21
CA VAL A 140 -3.71 -18.03 9.13
C VAL A 140 -4.10 -18.18 7.67
N THR A 141 -4.68 -19.33 7.29
CA THR A 141 -5.21 -19.56 5.95
C THR A 141 -6.71 -19.31 5.92
N HIS A 142 -7.15 -18.39 5.08
CA HIS A 142 -8.56 -18.14 4.86
C HIS A 142 -9.18 -19.30 4.09
N SER A 143 -10.38 -19.72 4.49
CA SER A 143 -11.11 -20.83 3.86
C SER A 143 -12.63 -20.71 3.96
N SER A 144 -13.11 -19.72 4.70
CA SER A 144 -14.53 -19.44 4.91
C SER A 144 -14.70 -17.92 5.01
N PRO A 145 -15.68 -17.30 4.30
CA PRO A 145 -16.71 -17.95 3.47
C PRO A 145 -16.10 -18.56 2.19
N PRO A 146 -16.88 -19.37 1.44
CA PRO A 146 -16.45 -19.81 0.11
C PRO A 146 -16.13 -18.61 -0.80
N PRO A 147 -15.34 -18.81 -1.87
CA PRO A 147 -15.01 -17.76 -2.82
C PRO A 147 -16.25 -17.10 -3.43
N GLY A 148 -16.14 -15.81 -3.75
CA GLY A 148 -17.19 -15.08 -4.44
C GLY A 148 -17.40 -15.55 -5.90
N PRO A 149 -18.47 -15.08 -6.56
CA PRO A 149 -18.75 -15.40 -7.96
C PRO A 149 -17.58 -15.07 -8.91
N GLY A 150 -17.06 -16.11 -9.58
CA GLY A 150 -15.95 -15.95 -10.53
C GLY A 150 -14.56 -15.93 -9.89
N GLN A 151 -14.46 -16.05 -8.57
CA GLN A 151 -13.21 -16.19 -7.84
C GLN A 151 -12.85 -17.67 -7.63
N GLY A 152 -11.58 -18.02 -7.83
CA GLY A 152 -11.09 -19.41 -7.78
C GLY A 152 -10.73 -19.93 -6.39
N GLY A 153 -10.63 -19.04 -5.40
CA GLY A 153 -10.13 -19.33 -4.07
C GLY A 153 -9.94 -18.05 -3.27
N PRO A 154 -9.60 -18.13 -1.98
CA PRO A 154 -9.17 -17.00 -1.16
C PRO A 154 -7.89 -16.36 -1.68
N HIS A 155 -7.81 -15.04 -1.60
CA HIS A 155 -6.69 -14.23 -2.09
C HIS A 155 -6.43 -13.05 -1.16
N ALA A 156 -5.67 -13.26 -0.08
CA ALA A 156 -5.29 -12.21 0.86
C ALA A 156 -4.40 -11.19 0.14
N HIS A 157 -4.93 -10.00 -0.11
CA HIS A 157 -4.24 -8.99 -0.92
C HIS A 157 -3.59 -7.91 -0.04
N GLN A 158 -4.12 -7.65 1.15
CA GLN A 158 -3.59 -6.61 2.04
C GLN A 158 -3.67 -7.04 3.49
N ILE A 159 -2.69 -6.64 4.29
CA ILE A 159 -2.76 -6.68 5.76
C ILE A 159 -2.27 -5.36 6.34
N VAL A 160 -3.10 -4.68 7.13
CA VAL A 160 -2.81 -3.37 7.72
C VAL A 160 -3.20 -3.34 9.19
N THR A 161 -2.46 -2.58 10.00
CA THR A 161 -2.89 -2.28 11.37
C THR A 161 -3.82 -1.07 11.36
N ASP A 162 -4.82 -1.06 12.23
CA ASP A 162 -5.67 0.10 12.45
C ASP A 162 -4.87 1.29 13.04
N PRO A 163 -5.41 2.52 12.98
CA PRO A 163 -4.67 3.72 13.41
C PRO A 163 -4.25 3.71 14.89
N ASP A 164 -5.03 3.05 15.75
CA ASP A 164 -4.75 2.98 17.18
C ASP A 164 -3.82 1.81 17.56
N GLY A 165 -3.48 0.93 16.59
CA GLY A 165 -2.59 -0.21 16.81
C GLY A 165 -3.24 -1.38 17.56
N GLY A 166 -4.57 -1.38 17.71
CA GLY A 166 -5.31 -2.40 18.46
C GLY A 166 -5.67 -3.63 17.64
N HIS A 167 -5.82 -3.48 16.33
CA HIS A 167 -6.32 -4.53 15.44
C HIS A 167 -5.54 -4.59 14.13
N VAL A 168 -5.49 -5.79 13.55
CA VAL A 168 -4.92 -6.04 12.23
C VAL A 168 -6.03 -6.49 11.29
N LEU A 169 -6.15 -5.84 10.13
CA LEU A 169 -7.18 -6.12 9.13
C LEU A 169 -6.53 -6.76 7.91
N ALA A 170 -7.03 -7.94 7.51
CA ALA A 170 -6.65 -8.62 6.28
C ALA A 170 -7.78 -8.49 5.25
N VAL A 171 -7.47 -7.93 4.09
CA VAL A 171 -8.40 -7.81 2.96
C VAL A 171 -8.20 -8.99 2.03
N ASP A 172 -9.24 -9.79 1.84
CA ASP A 172 -9.21 -10.97 0.99
C ASP A 172 -10.10 -10.77 -0.23
N LEU A 173 -9.43 -10.61 -1.38
CA LEU A 173 -10.08 -10.42 -2.67
C LEU A 173 -10.94 -11.62 -3.02
N GLY A 174 -10.47 -12.83 -2.75
CA GLY A 174 -11.10 -14.07 -3.20
C GLY A 174 -12.40 -14.44 -2.48
N THR A 175 -12.53 -14.02 -1.23
CA THR A 175 -13.68 -14.32 -0.35
C THR A 175 -14.62 -13.15 -0.11
N ASP A 176 -14.43 -12.03 -0.84
CA ASP A 176 -15.20 -10.79 -0.65
C ASP A 176 -15.29 -10.37 0.83
N THR A 177 -14.18 -10.48 1.56
CA THR A 177 -14.19 -10.32 3.02
C THR A 177 -13.00 -9.48 3.52
N VAL A 178 -13.25 -8.67 4.55
CA VAL A 178 -12.21 -8.14 5.43
C VAL A 178 -12.26 -8.90 6.76
N TYR A 179 -11.17 -9.56 7.11
CA TYR A 179 -10.96 -10.24 8.38
C TYR A 179 -10.28 -9.27 9.35
N THR A 180 -10.68 -9.26 10.61
CA THR A 180 -10.03 -8.46 11.65
C THR A 180 -9.54 -9.35 12.77
N TYR A 181 -8.29 -9.15 13.15
CA TYR A 181 -7.56 -9.94 14.12
C TYR A 181 -7.08 -9.06 15.28
N ALA A 182 -7.08 -9.61 16.48
CA ALA A 182 -6.24 -9.14 17.57
C ALA A 182 -4.88 -9.85 17.47
N LEU A 183 -3.79 -9.09 17.58
CA LEU A 183 -2.44 -9.63 17.66
C LEU A 183 -2.08 -9.90 19.13
N ASP A 184 -1.84 -11.16 19.48
CA ASP A 184 -1.18 -11.48 20.74
C ASP A 184 0.30 -11.11 20.63
N GLU A 185 0.66 -9.93 21.12
CA GLU A 185 2.05 -9.44 21.06
C GLU A 185 3.04 -10.21 21.94
N SER A 186 2.58 -11.17 22.75
CA SER A 186 3.47 -12.04 23.53
C SER A 186 3.83 -13.32 22.78
N ALA A 187 2.86 -13.87 22.03
CA ALA A 187 3.01 -15.10 21.26
C ALA A 187 3.30 -14.87 19.77
N GLY A 188 2.95 -13.70 19.23
CA GLY A 188 3.02 -13.41 17.80
C GLY A 188 1.95 -14.13 16.99
N THR A 189 0.74 -14.26 17.54
CA THR A 189 -0.36 -15.01 16.90
C THR A 189 -1.58 -14.13 16.68
N LEU A 190 -2.34 -14.40 15.62
CA LEU A 190 -3.56 -13.68 15.26
C LEU A 190 -4.80 -14.44 15.73
N ALA A 191 -5.68 -13.76 16.46
CA ALA A 191 -6.99 -14.26 16.82
C ALA A 191 -8.08 -13.47 16.09
N GLU A 192 -8.90 -14.12 15.27
CA GLU A 192 -10.02 -13.45 14.58
C GLU A 192 -11.02 -12.92 15.62
N VAL A 193 -11.30 -11.61 15.56
CA VAL A 193 -12.26 -10.93 16.46
C VAL A 193 -13.49 -10.42 15.71
N SER A 194 -13.36 -10.17 14.42
CA SER A 194 -14.45 -9.69 13.59
C SER A 194 -14.21 -10.03 12.12
N ARG A 195 -15.30 -10.04 11.34
CA ARG A 195 -15.24 -10.15 9.89
C ARG A 195 -16.36 -9.35 9.24
N ALA A 196 -16.06 -8.77 8.08
CA ALA A 196 -17.01 -7.98 7.31
C ALA A 196 -17.14 -8.54 5.89
N ALA A 197 -18.34 -8.96 5.51
CA ALA A 197 -18.64 -9.40 4.16
C ALA A 197 -18.95 -8.19 3.25
N LEU A 198 -18.42 -8.23 2.03
CA LEU A 198 -18.73 -7.29 0.96
C LEU A 198 -19.77 -7.87 -0.01
N ALA A 199 -20.13 -7.09 -1.02
CA ALA A 199 -20.98 -7.57 -2.10
C ALA A 199 -20.31 -8.77 -2.81
N PRO A 200 -21.06 -9.85 -3.12
CA PRO A 200 -20.52 -10.99 -3.84
C PRO A 200 -19.94 -10.59 -5.20
N GLY A 201 -18.68 -10.94 -5.44
CA GLY A 201 -17.94 -10.64 -6.67
C GLY A 201 -17.28 -9.26 -6.66
N SER A 202 -17.27 -8.57 -5.52
CA SER A 202 -16.64 -7.24 -5.40
C SER A 202 -15.13 -7.29 -5.50
N GLY A 203 -14.49 -8.33 -4.94
CA GLY A 203 -13.04 -8.48 -4.95
C GLY A 203 -12.33 -7.34 -4.21
N PRO A 204 -12.53 -7.17 -2.90
CA PRO A 204 -11.89 -6.13 -2.11
C PRO A 204 -10.37 -6.28 -2.15
N ARG A 205 -9.64 -5.18 -2.33
CA ARG A 205 -8.21 -5.22 -2.63
C ARG A 205 -7.38 -4.49 -1.58
N HIS A 206 -7.46 -3.16 -1.56
CA HIS A 206 -6.72 -2.32 -0.61
C HIS A 206 -7.70 -1.38 0.11
N LEU A 207 -7.47 -1.22 1.40
CA LEU A 207 -8.14 -0.32 2.32
C LEU A 207 -7.17 0.76 2.80
N ALA A 208 -7.69 1.97 2.99
CA ALA A 208 -7.00 3.07 3.66
C ALA A 208 -7.91 3.67 4.75
N PHE A 209 -7.38 3.82 5.96
CA PHE A 209 -8.10 4.46 7.05
C PHE A 209 -8.15 5.98 6.87
N HIS A 210 -9.29 6.58 7.22
CA HIS A 210 -9.37 8.01 7.48
C HIS A 210 -8.53 8.32 8.74
N PRO A 211 -7.76 9.43 8.79
CA PRO A 211 -6.92 9.78 9.95
C PRO A 211 -7.68 9.89 11.28
N GLY A 212 -8.99 10.19 11.23
CA GLY A 212 -9.86 10.19 12.41
C GLY A 212 -10.19 8.80 12.98
N GLY A 213 -9.75 7.71 12.35
CA GLY A 213 -9.82 6.35 12.91
C GLY A 213 -11.21 5.73 12.99
N ARG A 214 -12.26 6.38 12.47
CA ARG A 214 -13.66 5.88 12.52
C ARG A 214 -14.20 5.38 11.18
N PHE A 215 -13.46 5.61 10.11
CA PHE A 215 -13.85 5.21 8.76
C PHE A 215 -12.63 4.69 8.00
N ALA A 216 -12.90 3.84 7.03
CA ALA A 216 -11.92 3.37 6.06
C ALA A 216 -12.54 3.33 4.66
N TYR A 217 -11.70 3.45 3.64
CA TYR A 217 -12.10 3.43 2.24
C TYR A 217 -11.49 2.22 1.56
N LEU A 218 -12.33 1.35 1.04
CA LEU A 218 -11.95 0.05 0.50
C LEU A 218 -12.17 0.01 -1.00
N ALA A 219 -11.10 -0.17 -1.77
CA ALA A 219 -11.17 -0.37 -3.20
C ALA A 219 -11.54 -1.82 -3.52
N CYS A 220 -12.57 -2.01 -4.34
CA CYS A 220 -13.01 -3.31 -4.84
C CYS A 220 -12.59 -3.44 -6.30
N GLU A 221 -11.66 -4.36 -6.55
CA GLU A 221 -10.97 -4.52 -7.84
C GLU A 221 -11.88 -5.08 -8.93
N LEU A 222 -12.75 -6.03 -8.59
CA LEU A 222 -13.48 -6.84 -9.59
C LEU A 222 -14.79 -6.19 -10.03
N ASP A 223 -15.49 -5.50 -9.14
CA ASP A 223 -16.74 -4.80 -9.46
C ASP A 223 -16.57 -3.31 -9.77
N ASN A 224 -15.32 -2.80 -9.73
CA ASN A 224 -14.98 -1.40 -9.98
C ASN A 224 -15.72 -0.42 -9.06
N THR A 225 -15.66 -0.67 -7.74
CA THR A 225 -16.26 0.21 -6.74
C THR A 225 -15.26 0.68 -5.69
N LEU A 226 -15.62 1.80 -5.03
CA LEU A 226 -15.01 2.22 -3.76
C LEU A 226 -16.09 2.14 -2.68
N VAL A 227 -15.80 1.49 -1.55
CA VAL A 227 -16.71 1.32 -0.44
C VAL A 227 -16.24 2.16 0.75
N VAL A 228 -17.13 2.97 1.32
CA VAL A 228 -16.89 3.60 2.63
C VAL A 228 -17.31 2.62 3.71
N CYS A 229 -16.42 2.35 4.65
CA CYS A 229 -16.63 1.42 5.74
C CYS A 229 -16.58 2.19 7.07
N ALA A 230 -17.60 2.06 7.91
CA ALA A 230 -17.52 2.50 9.30
C ALA A 230 -16.63 1.52 10.09
N TYR A 231 -15.85 2.05 11.03
CA TYR A 231 -14.93 1.28 11.87
C TYR A 231 -15.17 1.55 13.36
N ASP A 232 -15.30 0.47 14.12
CA ASP A 232 -15.32 0.50 15.57
C ASP A 232 -13.96 0.07 16.13
N PRO A 233 -13.11 1.01 16.58
CA PRO A 233 -11.78 0.68 17.11
C PRO A 233 -11.84 -0.13 18.41
N ALA A 234 -12.97 -0.17 19.12
CA ALA A 234 -13.09 -0.95 20.36
C ALA A 234 -13.25 -2.45 20.10
N THR A 235 -13.86 -2.81 18.97
CA THR A 235 -14.19 -4.22 18.62
C THR A 235 -13.47 -4.71 17.38
N GLY A 236 -12.83 -3.81 16.62
CA GLY A 236 -12.29 -4.09 15.30
C GLY A 236 -13.37 -4.28 14.24
N ALA A 237 -14.65 -4.04 14.54
CA ALA A 237 -15.71 -4.28 13.59
C ALA A 237 -15.70 -3.26 12.44
N LEU A 238 -15.64 -3.77 11.21
CA LEU A 238 -15.79 -2.99 9.99
C LEU A 238 -17.23 -3.17 9.47
N THR A 239 -17.94 -2.09 9.18
CA THR A 239 -19.29 -2.11 8.60
C THR A 239 -19.26 -1.47 7.21
N PRO A 240 -19.24 -2.28 6.13
CA PRO A 240 -19.20 -1.77 4.77
C PRO A 240 -20.52 -1.12 4.34
N GLY A 241 -20.42 0.04 3.70
CA GLY A 241 -21.54 0.70 3.02
C GLY A 241 -21.77 0.14 1.61
N PRO A 242 -22.68 0.76 0.83
CA PRO A 242 -22.81 0.44 -0.59
C PRO A 242 -21.56 0.87 -1.37
N GLY A 243 -21.21 0.09 -2.40
CA GLY A 243 -20.17 0.48 -3.36
C GLY A 243 -20.60 1.70 -4.17
N GLN A 244 -19.66 2.63 -4.36
CA GLN A 244 -19.87 3.85 -5.14
C GLN A 244 -18.96 3.91 -6.37
N SER A 245 -19.30 4.81 -7.29
CA SER A 245 -18.58 4.97 -8.55
C SER A 245 -17.11 5.37 -8.35
N THR A 246 -16.24 4.82 -9.19
CA THR A 246 -14.85 5.22 -9.37
C THR A 246 -14.68 6.33 -10.41
N GLY A 247 -15.76 6.83 -11.01
CA GLY A 247 -15.71 7.87 -12.04
C GLY A 247 -15.14 7.43 -13.40
N THR A 248 -14.79 6.14 -13.57
CA THR A 248 -14.22 5.59 -14.81
C THR A 248 -15.27 5.16 -15.84
N GLY A 249 -16.56 5.34 -15.55
CA GLY A 249 -17.66 4.88 -16.40
C GLY A 249 -17.85 3.37 -16.38
N SER A 250 -18.52 2.83 -17.41
CA SER A 250 -18.88 1.41 -17.51
C SER A 250 -17.82 0.53 -18.18
N GLY A 251 -16.67 1.09 -18.55
CA GLY A 251 -15.56 0.33 -19.11
C GLY A 251 -14.87 -0.54 -18.05
N THR A 252 -14.14 -1.55 -18.49
CA THR A 252 -13.33 -2.38 -17.58
C THR A 252 -12.30 -1.51 -16.87
N SER A 253 -12.31 -1.57 -15.54
CA SER A 253 -11.42 -0.83 -14.66
C SER A 253 -11.13 -1.68 -13.43
N TYR A 254 -9.89 -1.64 -12.96
CA TYR A 254 -9.44 -2.40 -11.79
C TYR A 254 -8.87 -1.42 -10.76
N PRO A 255 -9.71 -0.90 -9.84
CA PRO A 255 -9.26 -0.12 -8.71
C PRO A 255 -8.10 -0.81 -7.98
N ALA A 256 -7.06 -0.05 -7.66
CA ALA A 256 -5.83 -0.59 -7.11
C ALA A 256 -5.63 -0.16 -5.65
N GLN A 257 -5.33 1.11 -5.40
CA GLN A 257 -5.06 1.58 -4.05
C GLN A 257 -5.75 2.91 -3.79
N PRO A 258 -6.55 3.03 -2.72
CA PRO A 258 -6.93 4.31 -2.16
C PRO A 258 -5.81 4.84 -1.23
N VAL A 259 -5.61 6.15 -1.22
CA VAL A 259 -4.82 6.87 -0.21
C VAL A 259 -5.61 8.07 0.30
N VAL A 260 -5.41 8.42 1.58
CA VAL A 260 -6.08 9.53 2.25
C VAL A 260 -5.03 10.56 2.64
N THR A 261 -5.32 11.83 2.38
CA THR A 261 -4.51 12.97 2.84
C THR A 261 -4.42 13.01 4.36
N GLY A 262 -3.30 13.53 4.89
CA GLY A 262 -3.03 13.53 6.33
C GLY A 262 -4.00 14.36 7.16
N ASP A 263 -4.65 15.36 6.56
CA ASP A 263 -5.74 16.12 7.16
C ASP A 263 -7.12 15.44 7.04
N GLY A 264 -7.20 14.33 6.30
CA GLY A 264 -8.42 13.56 6.07
C GLY A 264 -9.36 14.18 5.04
N ALA A 265 -8.99 15.25 4.34
CA ALA A 265 -9.92 15.99 3.50
C ALA A 265 -10.19 15.37 2.12
N TYR A 266 -9.23 14.60 1.60
CA TYR A 266 -9.26 14.05 0.25
C TYR A 266 -8.81 12.59 0.18
N VAL A 267 -9.46 11.84 -0.71
CA VAL A 267 -9.09 10.46 -1.09
C VAL A 267 -8.73 10.41 -2.57
N TYR A 268 -7.64 9.71 -2.86
CA TYR A 268 -7.21 9.41 -4.23
C TYR A 268 -7.22 7.91 -4.47
N LEU A 269 -7.75 7.48 -5.61
CA LEU A 269 -7.82 6.07 -6.00
C LEU A 269 -7.17 5.84 -7.36
N ALA A 270 -6.21 4.93 -7.44
CA ALA A 270 -5.64 4.50 -8.72
C ALA A 270 -6.56 3.49 -9.43
N ASN A 271 -6.77 3.68 -10.74
CA ASN A 271 -7.54 2.76 -11.59
C ASN A 271 -6.68 2.24 -12.74
N ARG A 272 -6.43 0.92 -12.75
CA ARG A 272 -5.75 0.24 -13.85
C ARG A 272 -6.73 -0.05 -14.98
N GLY A 273 -6.25 0.07 -16.22
CA GLY A 273 -7.08 -0.03 -17.42
C GLY A 273 -7.36 1.37 -17.99
N PRO A 274 -8.22 2.19 -17.35
CA PRO A 274 -8.40 3.58 -17.73
C PRO A 274 -7.17 4.47 -17.47
N ASN A 275 -6.20 3.99 -16.66
CA ASN A 275 -4.96 4.68 -16.34
C ASN A 275 -5.19 6.10 -15.80
N SER A 276 -6.00 6.15 -14.73
CA SER A 276 -6.46 7.39 -14.12
C SER A 276 -6.41 7.33 -12.59
N LEU A 277 -6.42 8.52 -11.98
CA LEU A 277 -6.59 8.74 -10.56
C LEU A 277 -7.98 9.36 -10.33
N THR A 278 -8.82 8.69 -9.54
CA THR A 278 -10.09 9.28 -9.08
C THR A 278 -9.84 10.14 -7.87
N ARG A 279 -10.45 11.32 -7.82
CA ARG A 279 -10.40 12.20 -6.65
C ARG A 279 -11.76 12.27 -5.98
N TYR A 280 -11.75 12.18 -4.66
CA TYR A 280 -12.92 12.38 -3.81
C TYR A 280 -12.60 13.43 -2.77
N THR A 281 -13.60 14.24 -2.43
CA THR A 281 -13.57 14.97 -1.16
C THR A 281 -14.22 14.10 -0.10
N VAL A 282 -13.67 14.17 1.11
CA VAL A 282 -14.25 13.56 2.30
C VAL A 282 -15.28 14.52 2.89
N GLU A 283 -16.45 14.00 3.21
CA GLU A 283 -17.57 14.73 3.82
C GLU A 283 -18.02 13.99 5.09
N ASP A 284 -18.83 14.66 5.92
CA ASP A 284 -19.43 14.11 7.14
C ASP A 284 -18.41 13.42 8.07
N ASP A 285 -17.30 14.10 8.37
CA ASP A 285 -16.22 13.63 9.24
C ASP A 285 -15.63 12.26 8.84
N GLY A 286 -15.66 11.93 7.55
CA GLY A 286 -15.14 10.67 7.01
C GLY A 286 -16.23 9.72 6.51
N ALA A 287 -17.49 9.95 6.89
CA ALA A 287 -18.58 9.01 6.67
C ALA A 287 -19.04 8.93 5.21
N THR A 288 -18.77 9.96 4.42
CA THR A 288 -19.18 10.02 3.02
C THR A 288 -18.03 10.52 2.14
N LEU A 289 -18.08 10.11 0.87
CA LEU A 289 -17.17 10.59 -0.16
C LEU A 289 -18.00 11.21 -1.27
N ARG A 290 -17.60 12.39 -1.72
CA ARG A 290 -18.15 12.98 -2.94
C ARG A 290 -17.12 12.91 -4.05
N LEU A 291 -17.46 12.16 -5.09
CA LEU A 291 -16.68 12.06 -6.32
C LEU A 291 -16.52 13.46 -6.95
N LEU A 292 -15.28 13.86 -7.21
CA LEU A 292 -14.96 15.13 -7.87
C LEU A 292 -14.81 14.91 -9.37
N ASP A 293 -13.77 14.16 -9.76
CA ASP A 293 -13.43 13.87 -11.15
C ASP A 293 -12.39 12.72 -11.21
N THR A 294 -11.92 12.44 -12.44
CA THR A 294 -10.77 11.59 -12.71
C THR A 294 -9.71 12.38 -13.47
N VAL A 295 -8.44 12.10 -13.16
CA VAL A 295 -7.26 12.73 -13.79
C VAL A 295 -6.41 11.63 -14.45
N PRO A 296 -5.94 11.81 -15.70
CA PRO A 296 -5.01 10.86 -16.31
C PRO A 296 -3.75 10.69 -15.46
N VAL A 297 -3.29 9.46 -15.25
CA VAL A 297 -2.12 9.20 -14.40
C VAL A 297 -0.80 9.54 -15.09
N GLY A 298 -0.80 9.77 -16.40
CA GLY A 298 0.42 10.07 -17.17
C GLY A 298 1.32 8.85 -17.39
N GLY A 299 0.81 7.63 -17.18
CA GLY A 299 1.50 6.36 -17.41
C GLY A 299 0.52 5.22 -17.67
N ASP A 300 1.00 3.98 -17.65
CA ASP A 300 0.19 2.79 -17.87
C ASP A 300 0.19 1.86 -16.65
N TRP A 301 -1.01 1.46 -16.23
CA TRP A 301 -1.26 0.51 -15.17
C TRP A 301 -0.80 0.99 -13.78
N PRO A 302 -1.42 2.06 -13.23
CA PRO A 302 -1.07 2.60 -11.91
C PRO A 302 -1.41 1.59 -10.81
N ARG A 303 -0.39 0.91 -10.29
CA ARG A 303 -0.54 -0.23 -9.37
C ARG A 303 -0.67 0.21 -7.92
N GLN A 304 -0.07 1.34 -7.56
CA GLN A 304 0.15 1.78 -6.18
C GLN A 304 0.28 3.30 -6.12
N LEU A 305 -0.25 3.89 -5.05
CA LEU A 305 -0.19 5.33 -4.76
C LEU A 305 0.47 5.60 -3.40
N ALA A 306 1.30 6.62 -3.32
CA ALA A 306 1.83 7.11 -2.05
C ALA A 306 1.74 8.63 -1.96
N LEU A 307 1.43 9.14 -0.78
CA LEU A 307 1.52 10.57 -0.47
C LEU A 307 2.87 10.86 0.19
N SER A 308 3.43 12.05 -0.05
CA SER A 308 4.53 12.55 0.80
C SER A 308 4.05 12.69 2.25
N PRO A 309 4.96 12.68 3.24
CA PRO A 309 4.58 12.79 4.65
C PRO A 309 3.71 14.00 5.00
N ASP A 310 3.86 15.11 4.25
CA ASP A 310 3.06 16.33 4.41
C ASP A 310 1.86 16.41 3.46
N SER A 311 1.58 15.34 2.71
CA SER A 311 0.53 15.24 1.69
C SER A 311 0.59 16.28 0.56
N SER A 312 1.71 16.99 0.40
CA SER A 312 1.90 17.99 -0.66
C SER A 312 2.19 17.39 -2.04
N LEU A 313 2.66 16.14 -2.07
CA LEU A 313 2.96 15.38 -3.29
C LEU A 313 2.25 14.03 -3.27
N LEU A 314 1.84 13.57 -4.46
CA LEU A 314 1.31 12.24 -4.69
C LEU A 314 2.14 11.54 -5.77
N PHE A 315 2.56 10.32 -5.48
CA PHE A 315 3.34 9.46 -6.36
C PHE A 315 2.46 8.32 -6.87
N ALA A 316 2.53 8.02 -8.17
CA ALA A 316 1.85 6.90 -8.79
C ALA A 316 2.84 5.97 -9.49
N ALA A 317 2.91 4.71 -9.05
CA ALA A 317 3.74 3.68 -9.66
C ALA A 317 3.03 3.04 -10.86
N ASN A 318 3.50 3.31 -12.08
CA ASN A 318 2.89 2.84 -13.32
C ASN A 318 3.64 1.61 -13.84
N GLN A 319 3.09 0.43 -13.54
CA GLN A 319 3.75 -0.86 -13.76
C GLN A 319 4.16 -1.06 -15.23
N ARG A 320 3.22 -0.89 -16.15
CA ARG A 320 3.40 -1.29 -17.56
C ARG A 320 4.19 -0.27 -18.37
N SER A 321 4.16 0.99 -17.97
CA SER A 321 5.00 2.03 -18.58
C SER A 321 6.39 2.14 -17.97
N SER A 322 6.67 1.43 -16.86
CA SER A 322 7.94 1.53 -16.13
C SER A 322 8.27 2.97 -15.73
N THR A 323 7.30 3.66 -15.14
CA THR A 323 7.45 5.06 -14.70
C THR A 323 6.80 5.31 -13.34
N VAL A 324 7.27 6.35 -12.65
CA VAL A 324 6.58 6.97 -11.51
C VAL A 324 6.12 8.36 -11.94
N THR A 325 4.82 8.62 -11.90
CA THR A 325 4.29 9.97 -12.06
C THR A 325 4.23 10.67 -10.71
N VAL A 326 4.61 11.95 -10.66
CA VAL A 326 4.47 12.79 -9.47
C VAL A 326 3.43 13.88 -9.73
N PHE A 327 2.58 14.12 -8.75
CA PHE A 327 1.61 15.21 -8.75
C PHE A 327 1.84 16.12 -7.54
N GLY A 328 1.77 17.43 -7.75
CA GLY A 328 1.54 18.37 -6.67
C GLY A 328 0.07 18.33 -6.25
N VAL A 329 -0.17 18.30 -4.93
CA VAL A 329 -1.50 18.27 -4.33
C VAL A 329 -1.87 19.69 -3.92
N GLY A 330 -2.93 20.23 -4.54
CA GLY A 330 -3.49 21.54 -4.22
C GLY A 330 -4.30 21.53 -2.92
N PRO A 331 -4.56 22.71 -2.33
CA PRO A 331 -5.36 22.83 -1.10
C PRO A 331 -6.82 22.42 -1.28
N ASP A 332 -7.31 22.35 -2.52
CA ASP A 332 -8.64 21.86 -2.90
C ASP A 332 -8.62 20.37 -3.31
N GLY A 333 -7.51 19.68 -3.04
CA GLY A 333 -7.29 18.29 -3.44
C GLY A 333 -6.97 18.13 -4.93
N SER A 334 -6.76 19.22 -5.67
CA SER A 334 -6.41 19.12 -7.09
C SER A 334 -5.03 18.48 -7.31
N LEU A 335 -4.88 17.78 -8.44
CA LEU A 335 -3.62 17.13 -8.82
C LEU A 335 -3.03 17.84 -10.03
N THR A 336 -1.80 18.31 -9.91
CA THR A 336 -1.04 18.91 -11.01
C THR A 336 0.20 18.08 -11.28
N ALA A 337 0.31 17.50 -12.47
CA ALA A 337 1.47 16.69 -12.84
C ALA A 337 2.77 17.52 -12.74
N VAL A 338 3.81 16.89 -12.19
CA VAL A 338 5.13 17.47 -12.00
C VAL A 338 6.08 16.90 -13.04
N GLY A 339 6.44 17.72 -14.02
CA GLY A 339 7.38 17.34 -15.07
C GLY A 339 6.94 16.09 -15.86
N ASP A 340 7.92 15.45 -16.50
CA ASP A 340 7.71 14.16 -17.16
C ASP A 340 7.79 13.01 -16.14
N PRO A 341 7.04 11.91 -16.34
CA PRO A 341 7.14 10.73 -15.47
C PRO A 341 8.59 10.23 -15.34
N PHE A 342 8.99 9.94 -14.10
CA PHE A 342 10.33 9.46 -13.78
C PHE A 342 10.50 8.00 -14.25
N PRO A 343 11.55 7.64 -15.02
CA PRO A 343 11.80 6.26 -15.41
C PRO A 343 12.09 5.36 -14.21
N ALA A 344 11.31 4.30 -14.04
CA ALA A 344 11.42 3.35 -12.93
C ALA A 344 11.03 1.94 -13.42
N PRO A 345 12.01 1.05 -13.71
CA PRO A 345 11.78 -0.28 -14.29
C PRO A 345 10.72 -1.09 -13.53
N VAL A 346 9.58 -1.33 -14.17
CA VAL A 346 8.39 -2.05 -13.63
C VAL A 346 8.14 -1.74 -12.14
N ALA A 347 8.15 -0.45 -11.80
CA ALA A 347 7.85 -0.01 -10.44
C ALA A 347 6.37 -0.25 -10.11
N VAL A 348 6.13 -0.88 -8.96
CA VAL A 348 4.80 -1.25 -8.46
C VAL A 348 4.57 -0.83 -7.02
N CYS A 349 5.58 -0.24 -6.38
CA CYS A 349 5.46 0.41 -5.07
C CYS A 349 6.40 1.61 -5.01
N VAL A 350 5.91 2.71 -4.46
CA VAL A 350 6.69 3.90 -4.13
C VAL A 350 6.55 4.14 -2.63
N LEU A 351 7.66 4.32 -1.93
CA LEU A 351 7.71 4.57 -0.50
C LEU A 351 8.53 5.83 -0.22
N PRO A 352 7.89 7.01 -0.10
CA PRO A 352 8.57 8.23 0.34
C PRO A 352 8.93 8.12 1.83
N LEU A 353 10.19 8.36 2.16
CA LEU A 353 10.67 8.32 3.55
C LEU A 353 10.47 9.69 4.25
N PRO A 354 10.29 9.70 5.58
CA PRO A 354 10.05 10.91 6.38
C PRO A 354 11.19 11.93 6.41
#